data_AF-A0A534XSH8-F1
#
_entry.id   AF-A0A534XSH8-F1
#
_cell.length_a   1.000
_cell.length_b   1.000
_cell.length_c   1.000
_cell.angle_alpha   90.00
_cell.angle_beta   90.00
_cell.angle_gamma   90.00
#
_symmetry.space_group_name_H-M   'P 1'
#
loop_
_entity.id
_entity.type
_entity.pdbx_description
1 polymer ?
#
loop_
_entity_poly.entity_id
_entity_poly.type
_entity_poly.pdbx_seq_one_letter_code
_entity_poly.pdbx_strand_id
1 'polypeptide(L)' 'AGATVYRGMEGYGASGRIHRKPVFRSGDEPVTVVAVDSAEKIERALPYLDQMVGSGLVAISDVDVILYRETAATAR' A
#
# COMPACT_ATOMS: atom_id res chain seq x y z
N ALA A 1 6.39 0.94 13.24
CA ALA A 1 5.54 1.42 12.11
C ALA A 1 6.33 1.26 10.83
N GLY A 2 5.76 0.63 9.81
CA GLY A 2 6.44 0.45 8.52
C GLY A 2 5.46 0.48 7.37
N ALA A 3 5.95 0.85 6.19
CA ALA A 3 5.18 0.79 4.95
C ALA A 3 6.05 0.21 3.83
N THR A 4 5.47 -0.69 3.05
CA THR A 4 6.10 -1.31 1.89
C THR A 4 5.24 -1.04 0.67
N VAL A 5 5.88 -0.62 -0.43
CA VAL A 5 5.20 -0.33 -1.69
C VAL A 5 5.58 -1.38 -2.71
N TYR A 6 4.58 -2.06 -3.25
CA TYR A 6 4.70 -3.01 -4.33
C TYR A 6 4.20 -2.37 -5.63
N ARG A 7 5.00 -2.48 -6.69
CA ARG A 7 4.62 -2.08 -8.04
C ARG A 7 4.23 -3.34 -8.80
N GLY A 8 2.95 -3.48 -9.13
CA GLY A 8 2.45 -4.59 -9.91
C GLY A 8 2.76 -4.43 -11.40
N MET A 9 2.87 -5.56 -12.11
CA MET A 9 2.97 -5.56 -13.57
C MET A 9 1.60 -5.36 -14.22
N GLU A 10 0.57 -5.93 -13.61
CA GLU A 10 -0.83 -5.88 -14.03
C GLU A 10 -1.74 -5.88 -12.81
N GLY A 11 -2.94 -5.31 -12.95
CA GLY A 11 -3.89 -5.17 -11.85
C GLY A 11 -5.32 -5.23 -12.37
N TYR A 12 -6.20 -5.85 -11.60
CA TYR A 12 -7.62 -5.96 -11.90
C TYR A 12 -8.41 -5.46 -10.70
N GLY A 13 -9.44 -4.65 -10.93
CA GLY A 13 -10.19 -4.01 -9.86
C GLY A 13 -11.62 -3.68 -10.26
N ALA A 14 -12.28 -2.83 -9.45
CA ALA A 14 -13.70 -2.50 -9.57
C ALA A 14 -14.13 -1.97 -10.95
N SER A 15 -13.20 -1.42 -11.74
CA SER A 15 -13.46 -0.98 -13.12
C SER A 15 -13.64 -2.13 -14.12
N GLY A 16 -13.38 -3.38 -13.71
CA GLY A 16 -13.46 -4.57 -14.56
C GLY A 16 -12.41 -4.60 -15.69
N ARG A 17 -11.43 -3.69 -15.67
CA ARG A 17 -10.38 -3.56 -16.69
C ARG A 17 -9.05 -4.04 -16.12
N ILE A 18 -8.28 -4.73 -16.96
CA ILE A 18 -6.88 -5.01 -16.67
C ILE A 18 -6.10 -3.72 -16.88
N HIS A 19 -5.54 -3.21 -15.80
CA HIS A 19 -4.56 -2.13 -15.81
C HIS A 19 -3.19 -2.76 -16.05
N ARG A 20 -2.64 -2.55 -17.25
CA ARG A 20 -1.31 -3.02 -17.68
C ARG A 20 -0.57 -1.85 -18.32
N LYS A 21 0.75 -1.81 -18.14
CA LYS A 21 1.64 -0.89 -18.87
C LYS A 21 1.51 -1.11 -20.40
N PRO A 22 1.03 -0.12 -21.18
CA PRO A 22 1.21 -0.14 -22.63
C PRO A 22 2.71 0.02 -22.93
N VAL A 23 3.23 -0.66 -23.96
CA VAL A 23 4.66 -0.67 -24.34
C VAL A 23 5.31 0.73 -24.39
N PHE A 24 4.52 1.78 -24.62
CA PHE A 24 4.99 3.16 -24.78
C PHE A 24 4.46 4.17 -23.73
N ARG A 25 3.70 3.75 -22.70
CA ARG A 25 3.19 4.65 -21.65
C ARG A 25 3.61 4.19 -20.26
N SER A 26 4.48 4.96 -19.64
CA SER A 26 4.84 4.86 -18.23
C SER A 26 3.85 5.67 -17.39
N GLY A 27 3.04 5.01 -16.54
CA GLY A 27 2.26 5.73 -15.54
C GLY A 27 1.07 5.00 -14.93
N ASP A 28 0.55 3.96 -15.58
CA ASP A 28 -0.71 3.30 -15.16
C ASP A 28 -0.46 1.91 -14.54
N GLU A 29 0.72 1.71 -13.94
CA GLU A 29 1.05 0.47 -13.25
C GLU A 29 0.33 0.45 -11.89
N PRO A 30 -0.37 -0.64 -11.55
CA PRO A 30 -1.03 -0.75 -10.25
C PRO A 30 0.01 -0.76 -9.13
N VAL A 31 -0.32 -0.07 -8.04
CA VAL A 31 0.52 0.01 -6.85
C VAL A 31 -0.26 -0.52 -5.66
N THR A 32 0.35 -1.42 -4.90
CA THR A 32 -0.18 -1.89 -3.62
C THR A 32 0.71 -1.35 -2.51
N VAL A 33 0.12 -0.62 -1.57
CA VAL A 33 0.81 -0.14 -0.36
C VAL A 33 0.35 -0.98 0.82
N VAL A 34 1.30 -1.59 1.52
CA VAL A 34 1.05 -2.33 2.76
C VAL A 34 1.67 -1.54 3.90
N ALA A 35 0.83 -1.05 4.81
CA ALA A 35 1.26 -0.34 6.00
C ALA A 35 0.92 -1.19 7.24
N VAL A 36 1.86 -1.30 8.17
CA VAL A 36 1.70 -2.02 9.43
C VAL A 36 2.03 -1.07 10.59
N ASP A 37 1.02 -0.79 11.40
CA ASP A 37 1.12 0.04 12.60
C ASP A 37 0.00 -0.32 13.58
N SER A 38 -0.13 0.42 14.69
CA SER A 38 -1.22 0.24 15.64
C SER A 38 -2.59 0.53 15.03
N ALA A 39 -3.62 -0.20 15.48
CA ALA A 39 -5.00 -0.05 15.03
C ALA A 39 -5.48 1.41 15.10
N GLU A 40 -5.21 2.11 16.21
CA GLU A 40 -5.60 3.50 16.39
C GLU A 40 -5.04 4.44 15.30
N LYS A 41 -3.80 4.21 14.84
CA LYS A 41 -3.21 5.01 13.77
C LYS A 41 -3.79 4.66 12.40
N ILE A 42 -4.07 3.38 12.16
CA ILE A 42 -4.74 2.94 10.93
C ILE A 42 -6.13 3.57 10.85
N GLU A 43 -6.90 3.53 11.92
CA GLU A 43 -8.24 4.15 11.99
C GLU A 43 -8.19 5.65 11.74
N ARG A 44 -7.21 6.36 12.34
CA ARG A 44 -7.01 7.80 12.08
C ARG A 44 -6.63 8.10 10.64
N ALA A 45 -6.02 7.16 9.91
CA ALA A 45 -5.64 7.34 8.51
C ALA A 45 -6.80 7.10 7.54
N LEU A 46 -7.82 6.30 7.92
CA LEU A 46 -8.93 5.93 7.03
C LEU A 46 -9.67 7.10 6.39
N PRO A 47 -10.03 8.19 7.10
CA PRO A 47 -10.74 9.32 6.49
C PRO A 47 -9.92 10.00 5.38
N TYR A 48 -8.59 10.03 5.53
CA TYR A 48 -7.70 10.60 4.52
C TYR A 48 -7.58 9.67 3.31
N LEU A 49 -7.50 8.35 3.54
CA LEU A 49 -7.49 7.36 2.47
C LEU A 49 -8.78 7.37 1.66
N ASP A 50 -9.93 7.52 2.31
CA ASP A 50 -11.24 7.64 1.65
C ASP A 50 -11.30 8.86 0.71
N GLN A 51 -10.73 9.98 1.12
CA GLN A 51 -10.65 11.19 0.29
C GLN A 51 -9.64 11.05 -0.86
N MET A 52 -8.55 10.31 -0.68
CA MET A 52 -7.46 10.18 -1.65
C MET A 52 -7.70 9.07 -2.67
N VAL A 53 -8.30 7.95 -2.27
CA VAL A 53 -8.51 6.76 -3.10
C VAL A 53 -9.83 6.88 -3.84
N GLY A 54 -9.84 7.66 -4.93
CA GLY A 54 -11.02 7.86 -5.76
C GLY A 54 -11.48 6.60 -6.52
N SER A 55 -10.58 5.64 -6.76
CA SER A 55 -10.92 4.32 -7.30
C SER A 55 -9.91 3.28 -6.83
N GLY A 56 -10.37 2.17 -6.27
CA GLY A 56 -9.48 1.14 -5.74
C GLY A 56 -10.16 0.34 -4.64
N LEU A 57 -9.36 -0.35 -3.83
CA LEU A 57 -9.79 -1.05 -2.64
C LEU A 57 -8.84 -0.69 -1.50
N VAL A 58 -9.41 -0.44 -0.32
CA VAL A 58 -8.68 -0.37 0.93
C VAL A 58 -9.17 -1.53 1.79
N ALA A 59 -8.23 -2.31 2.32
CA ALA A 59 -8.53 -3.45 3.19
C ALA A 59 -7.64 -3.39 4.43
N ILE A 60 -8.20 -3.83 5.56
CA ILE A 60 -7.51 -3.94 6.83
C ILE A 60 -7.49 -5.42 7.22
N SER A 61 -6.33 -5.88 7.69
CA SER A 61 -6.15 -7.21 8.25
C SER A 61 -5.30 -7.09 9.50
N ASP A 62 -5.69 -7.81 10.55
CA ASP A 62 -4.85 -7.98 11.73
C ASP A 62 -3.62 -8.81 11.40
N VAL A 63 -2.49 -8.48 12.03
CA VAL A 63 -1.22 -9.18 11.83
C VAL A 63 -0.49 -9.31 13.17
N ASP A 64 0.18 -10.45 13.37
CA ASP A 64 1.07 -10.66 14.50
C ASP A 64 2.50 -10.29 14.14
N VAL A 65 3.07 -9.35 14.88
CA VAL A 65 4.47 -8.95 14.70
C VAL A 65 5.37 -9.94 15.44
N ILE A 66 5.88 -10.94 14.73
CA ILE A 66 6.75 -11.97 15.30
C ILE A 66 8.16 -11.43 15.60
N LEU A 67 8.68 -10.57 14.72
CA LEU A 67 10.02 -9.99 14.83
C LEU A 67 10.00 -8.54 14.39
N TYR A 68 10.45 -7.66 15.28
CA TYR A 68 10.64 -6.24 14.99
C TYR A 68 12.03 -5.83 15.47
N ARG A 69 12.90 -5.45 14.55
CA ARG A 69 14.25 -4.98 14.85
C ARG A 69 14.44 -3.63 14.20
N GLU A 70 14.79 -2.66 15.01
CA GLU A 70 15.34 -1.42 14.52
C GLU A 70 16.82 -1.71 14.20
N THR A 71 17.26 -1.49 12.97
CA THR A 71 18.70 -1.49 12.69
C THR A 71 19.26 -0.31 13.47
N ALA A 72 19.96 -0.58 14.57
CA ALA A 72 20.72 0.46 15.26
C ALA A 72 21.61 1.11 14.20
N ALA A 73 21.33 2.38 13.88
CA ALA A 73 22.14 3.14 12.97
C ALA A 73 23.54 3.17 13.58
N THR A 74 24.47 2.40 13.01
CA THR A 74 25.89 2.55 13.31
C THR A 74 26.23 4.00 12.98
N ALA A 75 26.34 4.81 14.03
CA ALA A 75 26.81 6.18 13.94
C ALA A 75 28.14 6.17 13.16
N ARG A 76 28.15 6.87 12.03
CA ARG A 76 29.35 7.29 11.32
C ARG A 76 29.46 8.80 11.45
#